data_AF-A0A7V7AIF9-F1
#
_entry.id   AF-A0A7V7AIF9-F1
#
_cell.length_a   1.000
_cell.length_b   1.000
_cell.length_c   1.000
_cell.angle_alpha   90.00
_cell.angle_beta   90.00
_cell.angle_gamma   90.00
#
_symmetry.space_group_name_H-M   'P 1'
#
loop_
_entity.id
_entity.type
_entity.pdbx_description
1 polymer ?
#
loop_
_entity_poly.entity_id
_entity_poly.type
_entity_poly.pdbx_seq_one_letter_code
_entity_poly.pdbx_strand_id
1 'polypeptide(L)'
;GFGIFLLSWLIVYTVLRFVSFNFGAVNSGSWWKIECDTRSYFSGNLIDPREDIPNKDDGTGEDSSPGTGKTTEPTRSLGPIDSAKEKEVRDLLAAEGIGINNPPCTTTRRSNCTNVAGMKQETIQGIIDLKRKCNCEVIVTGGTEPGHSSAHTNGSKADFRSHYFGGKPSELTNYIVRDKKFGEKIGVRPGNYGGDIYRDGDNYYVKEGDHWDVCFNCTCATTASGSCQYPKPK
;
A
#
# COMPACT_ATOMS: atom_id res chain seq x y z
N GLY A 1 5.18 37.20 40.84
CA GLY A 1 4.62 35.83 40.86
C GLY A 1 3.36 35.71 40.03
N PHE A 2 2.28 36.39 40.44
CA PHE A 2 0.94 36.22 39.86
C PHE A 2 0.81 36.57 38.36
N GLY A 3 1.52 37.61 37.89
CA GLY A 3 1.48 38.01 36.47
C GLY A 3 2.08 36.98 35.49
N ILE A 4 3.09 36.21 35.93
CA ILE A 4 3.72 35.17 35.10
C ILE A 4 2.77 33.97 34.94
N PHE A 5 1.99 33.65 35.98
CA PHE A 5 0.98 32.61 35.92
C PHE A 5 -0.15 32.95 34.96
N LEU A 6 -0.64 34.20 34.96
CA LEU A 6 -1.70 34.62 34.04
C LEU A 6 -1.23 34.65 32.58
N LEU A 7 0.01 35.08 32.33
CA LEU A 7 0.60 35.07 30.98
C LEU A 7 0.76 33.63 30.46
N SER A 8 1.26 32.73 31.31
CA SER A 8 1.43 31.31 30.96
C SER A 8 0.09 30.63 30.69
N TRP A 9 -0.93 30.92 31.51
CA TRP A 9 -2.29 30.41 31.31
C TRP A 9 -2.90 30.91 29.99
N LEU A 10 -2.71 32.18 29.65
CA LEU A 10 -3.21 32.76 28.40
C LEU A 10 -2.54 32.12 27.16
N ILE A 11 -1.23 31.87 27.21
CA ILE A 11 -0.48 31.25 26.12
C ILE A 11 -0.98 29.81 25.90
N VAL A 12 -1.08 29.00 26.96
CA VAL A 12 -1.59 27.63 26.87
C VAL A 12 -3.02 27.61 26.34
N TYR A 13 -3.89 28.48 26.85
CA TYR A 13 -5.27 28.59 26.39
C TYR A 13 -5.36 28.98 24.91
N THR A 14 -4.52 29.90 24.45
CA THR A 14 -4.51 30.37 23.05
C THR A 14 -4.04 29.27 22.10
N VAL A 15 -2.98 28.54 22.46
CA VAL A 15 -2.46 27.42 21.66
C VAL A 15 -3.48 26.29 21.58
N LEU A 16 -4.05 25.87 22.71
CA LEU A 16 -5.08 24.81 22.74
C LEU A 16 -6.30 25.18 21.91
N ARG A 17 -6.73 26.44 21.98
CA ARG A 17 -7.86 26.93 21.19
C ARG A 17 -7.56 26.92 19.70
N PHE A 18 -6.37 27.35 19.28
CA PHE A 18 -5.97 27.37 17.87
C PHE A 18 -5.85 25.97 17.26
N VAL A 19 -5.35 25.00 18.03
CA VAL A 19 -5.31 23.58 17.62
C VAL A 19 -6.73 23.02 17.45
N SER A 20 -7.65 23.33 18.37
CA SER A 20 -9.05 22.87 18.30
C SER A 20 -9.87 23.47 17.14
N PHE A 21 -9.45 24.61 16.57
CA PHE A 21 -10.13 25.22 15.41
C PHE A 21 -9.58 24.75 14.06
N ASN A 22 -8.28 24.43 13.96
CA ASN A 22 -7.69 23.97 12.69
C ASN A 22 -7.89 22.46 12.47
N PHE A 23 -7.96 21.68 13.54
CA PHE A 23 -8.38 20.27 13.49
C PHE A 23 -9.84 20.23 13.90
N GLY A 24 -10.73 20.37 12.91
CA GLY A 24 -12.17 20.52 13.09
C GLY A 24 -12.70 19.76 14.30
N ALA A 25 -13.18 20.52 15.28
CA ALA A 25 -13.97 19.99 16.38
C ALA A 25 -15.16 19.23 15.80
N VAL A 26 -15.04 17.90 15.73
CA VAL A 26 -16.18 17.02 15.53
C VAL A 26 -17.06 17.23 16.76
N ASN A 27 -18.26 17.75 16.53
CA ASN A 27 -19.26 17.92 17.58
C ASN A 27 -19.34 16.63 18.41
N SER A 28 -19.25 16.77 19.74
CA SER A 28 -19.31 15.71 20.77
C SER A 28 -18.00 14.97 21.16
N GLY A 29 -16.99 15.72 21.59
CA GLY A 29 -16.31 15.47 22.88
C GLY A 29 -15.71 14.08 23.18
N SER A 30 -15.27 13.29 22.19
CA SER A 30 -14.54 12.04 22.44
C SER A 30 -13.53 11.78 21.33
N TRP A 31 -12.27 12.18 21.56
CA TRP A 31 -11.15 12.00 20.63
C TRP A 31 -10.59 10.57 20.59
N TRP A 32 -11.19 9.63 21.33
CA TRP A 32 -10.70 8.26 21.49
C TRP A 32 -11.77 7.18 21.27
N LYS A 33 -12.96 7.51 20.75
CA LYS A 33 -13.93 6.50 20.35
C LYS A 33 -13.67 6.05 18.91
N ILE A 34 -13.03 4.88 18.78
CA ILE A 34 -13.08 4.09 17.55
C ILE A 34 -14.45 3.37 17.57
N GLU A 35 -15.43 3.90 16.86
CA GLU A 35 -16.64 3.16 16.54
C GLU A 35 -16.33 2.20 15.38
N CYS A 36 -16.10 0.94 15.72
CA CYS A 36 -16.08 -0.12 14.73
C CYS A 36 -17.52 -0.35 14.23
N ASP A 37 -17.90 0.24 13.10
CA ASP A 37 -19.07 -0.22 12.35
C ASP A 37 -18.74 -1.58 11.75
N THR A 38 -19.01 -2.64 12.53
CA THR A 38 -19.01 -4.01 12.01
C THR A 38 -20.34 -4.28 11.33
N ARG A 39 -20.65 -3.54 10.26
CA ARG A 39 -21.52 -4.05 9.20
C ARG A 39 -20.80 -5.22 8.56
N SER A 40 -21.03 -6.38 9.15
CA SER A 40 -20.79 -7.70 8.60
C SER A 40 -21.46 -7.78 7.22
N TYR A 41 -20.68 -7.51 6.18
CA TYR A 41 -21.03 -7.79 4.77
C TYR A 41 -21.00 -9.30 4.45
N PHE A 42 -21.03 -10.15 5.48
CA PHE A 42 -21.27 -11.59 5.37
C PHE A 42 -22.69 -11.93 5.83
N SER A 43 -23.69 -11.29 5.20
CA SER A 43 -25.03 -11.84 5.09
C SER A 43 -25.25 -12.21 3.63
N GLY A 44 -24.88 -13.44 3.30
CA GLY A 44 -25.03 -13.99 1.96
C GLY A 44 -24.74 -15.49 1.98
N ASN A 45 -25.77 -16.27 2.32
CA ASN A 45 -25.91 -17.72 2.15
C ASN A 45 -24.75 -18.61 2.60
N LEU A 46 -24.82 -19.05 3.86
CA LEU A 46 -24.29 -20.36 4.24
C LEU A 46 -25.18 -21.42 3.60
N ILE A 47 -24.70 -22.09 2.55
CA ILE A 47 -25.24 -23.39 2.14
C ILE A 47 -24.55 -24.44 3.00
N ASP A 48 -25.33 -25.04 3.89
CA ASP A 48 -24.96 -26.20 4.70
C ASP A 48 -24.82 -27.44 3.79
N PRO A 49 -23.70 -28.20 3.83
CA PRO A 49 -23.56 -29.41 3.05
C PRO A 49 -23.99 -30.62 3.88
N ARG A 50 -25.29 -30.95 3.91
CA ARG A 50 -25.81 -32.30 4.19
C ARG A 50 -27.31 -32.43 3.91
N GLU A 51 -27.62 -33.47 3.13
CA GLU A 51 -28.95 -34.08 2.85
C GLU A 51 -29.86 -33.25 1.91
N ASP A 52 -30.44 -33.74 0.81
CA ASP A 52 -30.91 -35.08 0.46
C ASP A 52 -30.86 -35.34 -1.06
N ILE A 53 -30.66 -36.61 -1.42
CA ILE A 53 -30.85 -37.18 -2.76
C ILE A 53 -32.35 -37.42 -2.98
N PRO A 54 -32.88 -37.11 -4.18
CA PRO A 54 -33.64 -38.15 -4.86
C PRO A 54 -33.22 -38.31 -6.33
N ASN A 55 -32.91 -39.56 -6.65
CA ASN A 55 -32.78 -40.11 -8.00
C ASN A 55 -33.92 -39.68 -8.92
N LYS A 56 -33.57 -39.30 -10.15
CA LYS A 56 -34.35 -39.72 -11.31
C LYS A 56 -33.45 -39.85 -12.53
N ASP A 57 -33.28 -41.11 -12.95
CA ASP A 57 -32.79 -41.52 -14.25
C ASP A 57 -33.61 -40.89 -15.39
N ASP A 58 -32.97 -40.46 -16.48
CA ASP A 58 -33.14 -41.10 -17.79
C ASP A 58 -32.12 -40.57 -18.83
N GLY A 59 -31.43 -41.50 -19.50
CA GLY A 59 -31.26 -41.48 -20.95
C GLY A 59 -30.08 -40.75 -21.64
N THR A 60 -29.13 -41.58 -22.13
CA THR A 60 -28.41 -41.53 -23.44
C THR A 60 -27.30 -40.47 -23.64
N GLY A 61 -26.01 -40.84 -23.69
CA GLY A 61 -25.22 -41.31 -24.87
C GLY A 61 -24.44 -40.11 -25.46
N GLU A 62 -23.15 -40.07 -25.80
CA GLU A 62 -22.09 -41.04 -26.15
C GLU A 62 -20.70 -40.40 -25.91
N ASP A 63 -19.69 -41.26 -26.06
CA ASP A 63 -18.24 -41.22 -25.89
C ASP A 63 -17.43 -40.07 -26.58
N SER A 64 -16.32 -39.65 -25.96
CA SER A 64 -14.98 -39.36 -26.53
C SER A 64 -14.20 -38.24 -25.79
N SER A 65 -13.07 -38.58 -25.19
CA SER A 65 -12.02 -37.69 -24.64
C SER A 65 -10.73 -37.82 -25.49
N PRO A 66 -9.64 -37.01 -25.38
CA PRO A 66 -9.39 -35.80 -24.60
C PRO A 66 -8.86 -34.61 -25.45
N GLY A 67 -9.34 -33.39 -25.18
CA GLY A 67 -8.80 -32.15 -25.77
C GLY A 67 -8.16 -31.27 -24.70
N THR A 68 -6.84 -31.07 -24.81
CA THR A 68 -5.97 -30.27 -23.94
C THR A 68 -6.47 -28.82 -23.77
N GLY A 69 -7.32 -28.59 -22.76
CA GLY A 69 -7.85 -27.28 -22.41
C GLY A 69 -6.89 -26.53 -21.50
N LYS A 70 -6.07 -25.66 -22.08
CA LYS A 70 -5.34 -24.59 -21.40
C LYS A 70 -6.32 -23.82 -20.52
N THR A 71 -6.23 -23.99 -19.20
CA THR A 71 -6.96 -23.19 -18.22
C THR A 71 -6.51 -21.74 -18.36
N THR A 72 -7.26 -20.98 -19.15
CA THR A 72 -7.30 -19.51 -19.02
C THR A 72 -7.72 -19.21 -17.60
N GLU A 73 -6.78 -18.74 -16.79
CA GLU A 73 -7.07 -18.11 -15.51
C GLU A 73 -8.17 -17.06 -15.71
N PRO A 74 -9.13 -16.95 -14.78
CA PRO A 74 -10.16 -15.94 -14.88
C PRO A 74 -9.49 -14.58 -14.79
N THR A 75 -9.55 -13.80 -15.87
CA THR A 75 -9.26 -12.38 -15.86
C THR A 75 -10.17 -11.75 -14.81
N ARG A 76 -9.65 -11.52 -13.60
CA ARG A 76 -10.35 -10.76 -12.58
C ARG A 76 -10.54 -9.35 -13.12
N SER A 77 -11.69 -9.13 -13.76
CA SER A 77 -12.24 -7.81 -14.01
C SER A 77 -12.47 -7.18 -12.64
N LEU A 78 -11.44 -6.50 -12.12
CA LEU A 78 -11.57 -5.67 -10.95
C LEU A 78 -12.59 -4.58 -11.29
N GLY A 79 -13.62 -4.48 -10.46
CA GLY A 79 -14.72 -3.52 -10.63
C GLY A 79 -14.24 -2.06 -10.58
N PRO A 80 -15.18 -1.11 -10.56
CA PRO A 80 -14.86 0.30 -10.41
C PRO A 80 -13.90 0.50 -9.23
N ILE A 81 -12.82 1.24 -9.43
CA ILE A 81 -11.96 1.71 -8.33
C ILE A 81 -12.90 2.33 -7.29
N ASP A 82 -12.76 1.92 -6.03
CA ASP A 82 -13.46 2.60 -4.95
C ASP A 82 -12.93 4.04 -4.88
N SER A 83 -13.65 4.95 -5.53
CA SER A 83 -13.25 6.33 -5.71
C SER A 83 -13.23 7.09 -4.39
N ALA A 84 -14.05 6.68 -3.42
CA ALA A 84 -14.03 7.23 -2.07
C ALA A 84 -12.75 6.79 -1.36
N LYS A 85 -12.41 5.50 -1.40
CA LYS A 85 -11.18 5.00 -0.79
C LYS A 85 -9.92 5.54 -1.46
N GLU A 86 -9.91 5.64 -2.79
CA GLU A 86 -8.82 6.26 -3.54
C GLU A 86 -8.60 7.71 -3.09
N LYS A 87 -9.67 8.49 -2.96
CA LYS A 87 -9.59 9.87 -2.49
C LYS A 87 -9.09 9.95 -1.05
N GLU A 88 -9.62 9.12 -0.16
CA GLU A 88 -9.21 9.06 1.25
C GLU A 88 -7.71 8.82 1.39
N VAL A 89 -7.16 7.79 0.73
CA VAL A 89 -5.74 7.45 0.82
C VAL A 89 -4.86 8.56 0.23
N ARG A 90 -5.30 9.19 -0.86
CA ARG A 90 -4.60 10.35 -1.44
C ARG A 90 -4.55 11.54 -0.49
N ASP A 91 -5.68 11.87 0.14
CA ASP A 91 -5.76 12.97 1.09
C ASP A 91 -4.87 12.70 2.32
N LEU A 92 -4.86 11.47 2.83
CA LEU A 92 -3.97 11.04 3.92
C LEU A 92 -2.49 11.23 3.57
N LEU A 93 -2.06 10.75 2.40
CA LEU A 93 -0.68 10.87 1.95
C LEU A 93 -0.30 12.35 1.69
N ALA A 94 -1.21 13.12 1.08
CA ALA A 94 -0.98 14.54 0.82
C ALA A 94 -0.84 15.35 2.12
N ALA A 95 -1.62 15.03 3.16
CA ALA A 95 -1.52 15.68 4.47
C ALA A 95 -0.14 15.50 5.12
N GLU A 96 0.56 14.41 4.82
CA GLU A 96 1.92 14.12 5.29
C GLU A 96 3.01 14.63 4.31
N GLY A 97 2.61 15.37 3.26
CA GLY A 97 3.53 15.89 2.24
C GLY A 97 4.14 14.80 1.36
N ILE A 98 3.41 13.71 1.12
CA ILE A 98 3.77 12.63 0.20
C ILE A 98 3.03 12.86 -1.13
N GLY A 99 3.79 12.91 -2.22
CA GLY A 99 3.23 13.09 -3.55
C GLY A 99 2.82 11.76 -4.19
N ILE A 100 1.89 11.83 -5.14
CA ILE A 100 1.57 10.73 -6.06
C ILE A 100 1.73 11.28 -7.48
N ASN A 101 2.53 10.62 -8.32
CA ASN A 101 2.94 11.15 -9.62
C ASN A 101 1.79 11.32 -10.62
N ASN A 102 0.77 10.46 -10.56
CA ASN A 102 -0.33 10.45 -11.52
C ASN A 102 -1.70 10.45 -10.82
N PRO A 103 -2.73 10.93 -11.52
CA PRO A 103 -4.12 10.76 -11.09
C PRO A 103 -4.55 9.27 -11.09
N PRO A 104 -5.71 8.94 -10.46
CA PRO A 104 -6.26 7.58 -10.46
C PRO A 104 -6.45 7.01 -11.86
N CYS A 105 -6.32 5.70 -12.00
CA CYS A 105 -6.68 5.02 -13.24
C CYS A 105 -8.19 5.15 -13.49
N THR A 106 -8.59 5.03 -14.74
CA THR A 106 -10.01 4.98 -15.14
C THR A 106 -10.23 3.81 -16.08
N THR A 107 -11.49 3.51 -16.40
CA THR A 107 -11.81 2.47 -17.39
C THR A 107 -11.13 2.69 -18.73
N THR A 108 -10.94 3.95 -19.13
CA THR A 108 -10.31 4.38 -20.39
C THR A 108 -8.83 4.73 -20.25
N ARG A 109 -8.33 5.01 -19.03
CA ARG A 109 -6.91 5.31 -18.74
C ARG A 109 -6.31 4.21 -17.86
N ARG A 110 -5.64 3.26 -18.51
CA ARG A 110 -4.92 2.16 -17.87
C ARG A 110 -3.40 2.34 -17.83
N SER A 111 -2.88 3.40 -18.44
CA SER A 111 -1.48 3.80 -18.40
C SER A 111 -1.36 5.24 -17.90
N ASN A 112 -0.17 5.62 -17.40
CA ASN A 112 0.08 6.95 -16.82
C ASN A 112 -0.94 7.33 -15.73
N CYS A 113 -1.22 6.36 -14.87
CA CYS A 113 -2.12 6.49 -13.74
C CYS A 113 -1.53 5.72 -12.56
N THR A 114 -1.95 6.08 -11.35
CA THR A 114 -1.49 5.46 -10.12
C THR A 114 -2.71 5.24 -9.24
N ASN A 115 -2.92 4.06 -8.67
CA ASN A 115 -4.04 3.70 -7.81
C ASN A 115 -3.50 3.35 -6.43
N VAL A 116 -4.08 3.92 -5.39
CA VAL A 116 -3.65 3.70 -4.00
C VAL A 116 -4.77 3.12 -3.13
N ALA A 117 -6.01 3.07 -3.62
CA ALA A 117 -7.17 2.56 -2.89
C ALA A 117 -7.01 1.12 -2.38
N GLY A 118 -6.30 0.28 -3.13
CA GLY A 118 -6.08 -1.12 -2.77
C GLY A 118 -4.93 -1.34 -1.77
N MET A 119 -4.21 -0.29 -1.38
CA MET A 119 -3.11 -0.42 -0.42
C MET A 119 -3.65 -0.82 0.95
N LYS A 120 -2.95 -1.75 1.61
CA LYS A 120 -3.24 -2.11 2.99
C LYS A 120 -2.90 -0.95 3.92
N GLN A 121 -3.57 -0.90 5.07
CA GLN A 121 -3.34 0.15 6.06
C GLN A 121 -1.87 0.18 6.53
N GLU A 122 -1.24 -0.99 6.69
CA GLU A 122 0.17 -1.10 7.09
C GLU A 122 1.12 -0.57 6.02
N THR A 123 0.74 -0.66 4.74
CA THR A 123 1.50 -0.07 3.64
C THR A 123 1.40 1.44 3.69
N ILE A 124 0.20 1.99 3.84
CA ILE A 124 0.00 3.44 3.99
C ILE A 124 0.80 3.97 5.18
N GLN A 125 0.73 3.31 6.33
CA GLN A 125 1.49 3.70 7.51
C GLN A 125 3.00 3.60 7.27
N GLY A 126 3.48 2.53 6.62
CA GLY A 126 4.89 2.38 6.27
C GLY A 126 5.41 3.48 5.36
N ILE A 127 4.60 3.96 4.40
CA ILE A 127 4.95 5.11 3.55
C ILE A 127 5.08 6.38 4.39
N ILE A 128 4.14 6.62 5.31
CA ILE A 128 4.16 7.78 6.23
C ILE A 128 5.40 7.74 7.13
N ASP A 129 5.71 6.58 7.71
CA ASP A 129 6.88 6.40 8.55
C ASP A 129 8.18 6.62 7.76
N LEU A 130 8.25 6.13 6.52
CA LEU A 130 9.37 6.39 5.63
C LEU A 130 9.55 7.88 5.37
N LYS A 131 8.46 8.61 5.06
CA LYS A 131 8.48 10.07 4.87
C LYS A 131 9.03 10.79 6.10
N ARG A 132 8.54 10.42 7.29
CA ARG A 132 8.95 11.03 8.56
C ARG A 132 10.40 10.71 8.91
N LYS A 133 10.87 9.48 8.69
CA LYS A 133 12.27 9.07 8.92
C LYS A 133 13.24 9.72 7.94
N CYS A 134 12.87 9.77 6.66
CA CYS A 134 13.67 10.39 5.61
C CYS A 134 13.71 11.92 5.76
N ASN A 135 12.61 12.50 6.22
CA ASN A 135 12.36 13.94 6.22
C ASN A 135 12.71 14.58 4.86
N CYS A 136 12.29 13.91 3.78
CA CYS A 136 12.66 14.23 2.41
C CYS A 136 11.44 14.13 1.48
N GLU A 137 11.58 14.51 0.22
CA GLU A 137 10.54 14.29 -0.77
C GLU A 137 10.32 12.79 -1.05
N VAL A 138 9.07 12.35 -0.92
CA VAL A 138 8.61 11.00 -1.26
C VAL A 138 7.50 11.12 -2.27
N ILE A 139 7.65 10.45 -3.41
CA ILE A 139 6.66 10.44 -4.49
C ILE A 139 6.35 8.99 -4.84
N VAL A 140 5.12 8.58 -4.59
CA VAL A 140 4.57 7.28 -5.00
C VAL A 140 4.37 7.29 -6.51
N THR A 141 4.91 6.29 -7.18
CA THR A 141 4.85 6.12 -8.64
C THR A 141 4.02 4.93 -9.09
N GLY A 142 3.71 4.02 -8.17
CA GLY A 142 2.94 2.80 -8.40
C GLY A 142 2.41 2.28 -7.06
N GLY A 143 1.33 1.53 -7.12
CA GLY A 143 0.53 1.14 -5.97
C GLY A 143 -0.25 -0.13 -6.27
N THR A 144 -1.52 0.01 -6.63
CA THR A 144 -2.47 -1.08 -6.87
C THR A 144 -3.12 -0.98 -8.26
N GLU A 145 -2.41 -0.40 -9.22
CA GLU A 145 -2.88 -0.22 -10.58
C GLU A 145 -3.07 -1.56 -11.29
N PRO A 146 -4.11 -1.70 -12.13
CA PRO A 146 -4.24 -2.85 -13.00
C PRO A 146 -3.12 -2.88 -14.04
N GLY A 147 -2.51 -4.05 -14.25
CA GLY A 147 -1.46 -4.24 -15.26
C GLY A 147 -0.04 -3.98 -14.77
N HIS A 148 0.13 -3.44 -13.56
CA HIS A 148 1.38 -3.58 -12.79
C HIS A 148 1.46 -5.01 -12.24
N SER A 149 2.66 -5.55 -12.06
CA SER A 149 2.85 -6.98 -11.71
C SER A 149 1.86 -7.45 -10.63
N SER A 150 1.38 -8.69 -10.73
CA SER A 150 0.40 -9.26 -9.79
C SER A 150 0.83 -9.13 -8.32
N ALA A 151 2.12 -8.91 -8.05
CA ALA A 151 2.69 -8.64 -6.74
C ALA A 151 2.16 -7.38 -6.03
N HIS A 152 1.68 -6.37 -6.77
CA HIS A 152 1.12 -5.13 -6.22
C HIS A 152 -0.35 -5.27 -5.79
N THR A 153 -1.07 -6.23 -6.37
CA THR A 153 -2.53 -6.34 -6.24
C THR A 153 -3.00 -6.74 -4.83
N ASN A 154 -2.10 -7.25 -3.98
CA ASN A 154 -2.41 -7.55 -2.58
C ASN A 154 -2.30 -6.33 -1.65
N GLY A 155 -1.86 -5.17 -2.17
CA GLY A 155 -1.80 -3.91 -1.43
C GLY A 155 -0.64 -3.78 -0.45
N SER A 156 0.31 -4.72 -0.42
CA SER A 156 1.49 -4.69 0.48
C SER A 156 2.71 -3.96 -0.11
N LYS A 157 2.60 -3.47 -1.35
CA LYS A 157 3.72 -2.91 -2.11
C LYS A 157 3.40 -1.53 -2.65
N ALA A 158 4.43 -0.70 -2.77
CA ALA A 158 4.35 0.61 -3.41
C ALA A 158 5.67 0.92 -4.13
N ASP A 159 5.55 1.61 -5.26
CA ASP A 159 6.72 2.08 -6.01
C ASP A 159 6.99 3.53 -5.70
N PHE A 160 8.27 3.89 -5.64
CA PHE A 160 8.69 5.27 -5.44
C PHE A 160 9.62 5.78 -6.50
N ARG A 161 9.51 7.10 -6.73
CA ARG A 161 10.43 7.83 -7.60
C ARG A 161 11.86 7.68 -7.11
N SER A 162 12.70 7.19 -8.00
CA SER A 162 14.10 6.95 -7.68
C SER A 162 15.06 7.96 -8.33
N HIS A 163 14.59 8.66 -9.37
CA HIS A 163 15.31 9.75 -10.02
C HIS A 163 14.38 10.93 -10.34
N TYR A 164 14.93 12.13 -10.31
CA TYR A 164 14.32 13.31 -10.89
C TYR A 164 14.51 13.35 -12.40
N PHE A 165 13.80 14.26 -13.07
CA PHE A 165 14.06 14.58 -14.46
C PHE A 165 15.53 14.93 -14.67
N GLY A 166 16.14 14.39 -15.73
CA GLY A 166 17.58 14.51 -16.00
C GLY A 166 18.47 13.51 -15.25
N GLY A 167 17.90 12.50 -14.58
CA GLY A 167 18.65 11.35 -14.04
C GLY A 167 19.27 11.57 -12.65
N LYS A 168 19.12 12.76 -12.05
CA LYS A 168 19.58 13.03 -10.69
C LYS A 168 18.87 12.10 -9.70
N PRO A 169 19.57 11.41 -8.77
CA PRO A 169 18.93 10.60 -7.74
C PRO A 169 17.92 11.41 -6.92
N SER A 170 16.76 10.81 -6.60
CA SER A 170 15.78 11.41 -5.70
C SER A 170 16.35 11.57 -4.28
N GLU A 171 15.76 12.45 -3.48
CA GLU A 171 16.15 12.57 -2.06
C GLU A 171 15.98 11.24 -1.32
N LEU A 172 14.87 10.54 -1.57
CA LEU A 172 14.63 9.19 -1.06
C LEU A 172 15.74 8.20 -1.45
N THR A 173 16.23 8.26 -2.69
CA THR A 173 17.36 7.41 -3.13
C THR A 173 18.63 7.74 -2.36
N ASN A 174 18.92 9.03 -2.14
CA ASN A 174 20.08 9.42 -1.34
C ASN A 174 19.95 8.95 0.11
N TYR A 175 18.76 9.03 0.69
CA TYR A 175 18.49 8.52 2.02
C TYR A 175 18.73 7.00 2.12
N ILE A 176 18.10 6.20 1.27
CA ILE A 176 18.22 4.73 1.31
C ILE A 176 19.65 4.26 1.05
N VAL A 177 20.34 4.86 0.08
CA VAL A 177 21.64 4.36 -0.41
C VAL A 177 22.83 4.98 0.30
N ARG A 178 22.72 6.24 0.77
CA ARG A 178 23.87 7.01 1.27
C ARG A 178 23.75 7.41 2.73
N ASP A 179 22.55 7.49 3.29
CA ASP A 179 22.40 7.82 4.70
C ASP A 179 22.70 6.60 5.57
N LYS A 180 23.73 6.73 6.42
CA LYS A 180 24.14 5.69 7.37
C LYS A 180 23.03 5.31 8.35
N LYS A 181 22.05 6.20 8.58
CA LYS A 181 20.88 5.93 9.44
C LYS A 181 19.94 4.89 8.84
N PHE A 182 19.90 4.75 7.52
CA PHE A 182 19.05 3.77 6.88
C PHE A 182 19.63 2.35 7.03
N GLY A 183 20.93 2.23 6.76
CA GLY A 183 21.67 0.98 6.87
C GLY A 183 22.35 0.58 5.56
N GLU A 184 22.94 -0.60 5.56
CA GLU A 184 23.68 -1.14 4.43
C GLU A 184 22.82 -2.05 3.56
N LYS A 185 23.32 -2.33 2.35
CA LYS A 185 22.72 -3.29 1.44
C LYS A 185 22.72 -4.70 2.07
N ILE A 186 21.58 -5.37 2.03
CA ILE A 186 21.40 -6.72 2.62
C ILE A 186 21.35 -7.84 1.56
N GLY A 187 21.34 -7.50 0.29
CA GLY A 187 21.31 -8.48 -0.79
C GLY A 187 21.01 -7.87 -2.15
N VAL A 188 20.76 -8.73 -3.13
CA VAL A 188 20.46 -8.35 -4.52
C VAL A 188 19.37 -9.28 -5.03
N ARG A 189 18.28 -8.71 -5.55
CA ARG A 189 17.25 -9.48 -6.26
C ARG A 189 17.75 -9.78 -7.68
N PRO A 190 17.82 -11.04 -8.11
CA PRO A 190 18.23 -11.37 -9.47
C PRO A 190 17.09 -11.15 -10.47
N GLY A 191 17.43 -11.02 -11.76
CA GLY A 191 16.50 -10.94 -12.87
C GLY A 191 16.30 -9.52 -13.42
N ASN A 192 15.40 -9.39 -14.41
CA ASN A 192 15.19 -8.14 -15.15
C ASN A 192 14.53 -7.03 -14.30
N TYR A 193 13.79 -7.43 -13.26
CA TYR A 193 13.19 -6.55 -12.25
C TYR A 193 13.98 -6.65 -10.94
N GLY A 194 15.28 -6.91 -11.07
CA GLY A 194 16.23 -7.08 -9.98
C GLY A 194 16.93 -5.80 -9.60
N GLY A 195 17.61 -5.83 -8.45
CA GLY A 195 18.31 -4.66 -7.93
C GLY A 195 18.89 -4.88 -6.54
N ASP A 196 19.66 -3.92 -6.09
CA ASP A 196 20.17 -3.87 -4.72
C ASP A 196 19.00 -3.79 -3.73
N ILE A 197 19.09 -4.57 -2.65
CA ILE A 197 18.05 -4.67 -1.62
C ILE A 197 18.54 -4.03 -0.32
N TYR A 198 17.74 -3.12 0.20
CA TYR A 198 17.91 -2.49 1.50
C TYR A 198 16.73 -2.83 2.41
N ARG A 199 16.90 -2.63 3.72
CA ARG A 199 15.90 -3.01 4.72
C ARG A 199 15.79 -2.00 5.83
N ASP A 200 14.57 -1.74 6.26
CA ASP A 200 14.22 -1.00 7.48
C ASP A 200 13.11 -1.76 8.20
N GLY A 201 13.44 -2.39 9.33
CA GLY A 201 12.51 -3.30 10.03
C GLY A 201 12.04 -4.44 9.12
N ASP A 202 10.73 -4.60 8.95
CA ASP A 202 10.17 -5.60 8.04
C ASP A 202 9.81 -5.02 6.66
N ASN A 203 10.34 -3.84 6.32
CA ASN A 203 10.18 -3.22 5.02
C ASN A 203 11.42 -3.45 4.17
N TYR A 204 11.23 -3.84 2.92
CA TYR A 204 12.30 -4.18 1.99
C TYR A 204 12.21 -3.31 0.75
N TYR A 205 13.34 -2.74 0.35
CA TYR A 205 13.45 -1.71 -0.68
C TYR A 205 14.36 -2.25 -1.77
N VAL A 206 13.81 -2.48 -2.96
CA VAL A 206 14.56 -2.97 -4.11
C VAL A 206 14.70 -1.87 -5.15
N LYS A 207 15.93 -1.56 -5.54
CA LYS A 207 16.21 -0.56 -6.58
C LYS A 207 16.03 -1.15 -7.97
N GLU A 208 14.81 -1.10 -8.51
CA GLU A 208 14.50 -1.55 -9.87
C GLU A 208 14.76 -0.44 -10.89
N GLY A 209 15.98 -0.36 -11.44
CA GLY A 209 16.28 0.54 -12.56
C GLY A 209 15.87 2.00 -12.32
N ASP A 210 14.67 2.38 -12.77
CA ASP A 210 14.09 3.72 -12.72
C ASP A 210 13.19 4.01 -11.50
N HIS A 211 12.83 3.02 -10.69
CA HIS A 211 12.02 3.20 -9.48
C HIS A 211 12.55 2.37 -8.29
N TRP A 212 11.95 2.59 -7.13
CA TRP A 212 12.09 1.72 -5.97
C TRP A 212 10.85 0.86 -5.85
N ASP A 213 11.01 -0.46 -5.83
CA ASP A 213 9.96 -1.42 -5.51
C ASP A 213 10.03 -1.76 -4.01
N VAL A 214 9.06 -1.31 -3.23
CA VAL A 214 9.09 -1.45 -1.77
C VAL A 214 7.97 -2.35 -1.28
N CYS A 215 8.34 -3.31 -0.44
CA CYS A 215 7.44 -4.27 0.19
C CYS A 215 7.35 -3.96 1.68
N PHE A 216 6.13 -3.65 2.16
CA PHE A 216 5.88 -3.29 3.56
C PHE A 216 5.35 -4.47 4.38
N ASN A 217 5.86 -4.61 5.60
CA ASN A 217 5.57 -5.76 6.49
C ASN A 217 5.75 -7.12 5.78
N CYS A 218 6.93 -7.27 5.19
CA CYS A 218 7.29 -8.41 4.36
C CYS A 218 8.33 -9.30 5.05
N THR A 219 8.64 -10.43 4.43
CA THR A 219 9.78 -11.28 4.74
C THR A 219 10.66 -11.40 3.50
N CYS A 220 11.90 -11.81 3.68
CA CYS A 220 12.77 -12.07 2.54
C CYS A 220 13.34 -13.49 2.57
N ALA A 221 13.21 -14.21 1.46
CA ALA A 221 13.96 -15.43 1.27
C ALA A 221 15.45 -15.11 1.06
N THR A 222 16.31 -15.80 1.81
CA THR A 222 17.76 -15.59 1.81
C THR A 222 18.50 -16.71 1.07
N THR A 223 19.67 -16.40 0.55
CA THR A 223 20.64 -17.39 0.06
C THR A 223 21.22 -18.21 1.23
N ALA A 224 21.95 -19.28 0.89
CA ALA A 224 22.80 -19.99 1.86
C ALA A 224 23.82 -19.09 2.56
N SER A 225 24.23 -17.98 1.94
CA SER A 225 25.11 -16.96 2.53
C SER A 225 24.37 -15.93 3.41
N GLY A 226 23.06 -16.07 3.60
CA GLY A 226 22.23 -15.17 4.40
C GLY A 226 21.79 -13.88 3.69
N SER A 227 22.12 -13.69 2.41
CA SER A 227 21.77 -12.48 1.65
C SER A 227 20.32 -12.55 1.16
N CYS A 228 19.56 -11.47 1.35
CA CYS A 228 18.18 -11.39 0.88
C CYS A 228 18.10 -11.38 -0.67
N GLN A 229 17.14 -12.11 -1.24
CA GLN A 229 16.90 -12.13 -2.69
C GLN A 229 15.45 -11.83 -3.09
N TYR A 230 14.48 -12.32 -2.31
CA TYR A 230 13.07 -12.23 -2.70
C TYR A 230 12.20 -11.72 -1.54
N PRO A 231 12.06 -10.39 -1.41
CA PRO A 231 11.08 -9.80 -0.52
C PRO A 231 9.65 -10.13 -0.96
N LYS A 232 8.82 -10.61 -0.03
CA LYS A 232 7.42 -10.95 -0.26
C LYS A 232 6.56 -10.64 0.97
N PRO A 233 5.27 -10.31 0.80
CA PRO A 233 4.36 -10.15 1.93
C PRO A 233 4.29 -11.39 2.82
N LYS A 234 4.06 -11.17 4.11
CA LYS A 234 3.77 -12.23 5.10
C LYS A 234 2.40 -12.86 4.84
#